data_AF-A0A520KYY5-F1
#
_entry.id   AF-A0A520KYY5-F1
#
_cell.length_a   1.000
_cell.length_b   1.000
_cell.length_c   1.000
_cell.angle_alpha   90.00
_cell.angle_beta   90.00
_cell.angle_gamma   90.00
#
_symmetry.space_group_name_H-M   'P 1'
#
loop_
_entity.id
_entity.type
_entity.pdbx_description
1 polymer ?
#
loop_
_entity_poly.entity_id
_entity_poly.type
_entity_poly.pdbx_seq_one_letter_code
_entity_poly.pdbx_strand_id
1 'polypeptide(L)'
;MSIDTEEFKKEFIEEAREYLDILNRSIIRIEYGELDLIDEVFRCAHTLKGMAGTLGYENLQGVSHRLEDIFDAIRSGELTVSPDNIDTVLNGLDRIERMIDKIDAENTDDLKEKEKEKEKRALKISITLSDDCTLKGIRAYLVIQTLEEHGEVLKMTPPMEDIEDEKFDLDFSVILRTDEEEDEIREVLNRIADLERIKITESEVLKEEERAQESKIFEYPEKEITKEHISVVRVDIHRLDKIMNIIGELVISKGRLSQIGKEYNIRELNDALEGTGRSMTELQNEIMTIRMVPISRIFNRFPRMIRDYCRGTGKKIKFAMEGGETELDRAILDDITDPLVHLIRNSMDHGIELPEDRTSVGKDEEGCIKLSARRERDDVIVEVEDDGVGIDIEDVRKKAVEMGILSQEEVDKLDDEVVKKLIFLPGFSTSKDVGELSGRGVGLDVVKNKVEALGGSVKLYSKKREGTKVVLSLPPSMAIAKVLIADVSGERYAIPLNDILEITRIEDAGAKTLYRRRVLNIRGKVIPLIPLSEVLKNRRFLNIFNLNDEKGRYAIIVERDDEETIALVVDGVLDQRDILIKPLDRFLSDTIGIGGMTILGDGKVVLIIDINSLPLDGVSNA
;
A
#
# COMPACT_ATOMS: atom_id res chain seq x y z
N MET A 1 -40.13 5.74 -0.85
CA MET A 1 -39.82 5.39 -2.25
C MET A 1 -38.35 5.73 -2.54
N SER A 2 -37.45 5.42 -1.60
CA SER A 2 -36.04 5.87 -1.56
C SER A 2 -35.06 4.72 -1.82
N ILE A 3 -35.56 3.60 -2.35
CA ILE A 3 -34.78 2.38 -2.59
C ILE A 3 -34.18 2.39 -4.01
N ASP A 4 -34.83 3.03 -4.99
CA ASP A 4 -34.38 3.09 -6.39
C ASP A 4 -33.08 3.89 -6.58
N THR A 5 -32.97 5.10 -6.02
CA THR A 5 -31.86 6.03 -6.36
C THR A 5 -30.49 5.52 -5.90
N GLU A 6 -30.43 4.81 -4.76
CA GLU A 6 -29.17 4.25 -4.24
C GLU A 6 -28.75 2.98 -4.99
N GLU A 7 -29.71 2.17 -5.45
CA GLU A 7 -29.43 1.01 -6.28
C GLU A 7 -28.87 1.44 -7.65
N PHE A 8 -29.46 2.47 -8.27
CA PHE A 8 -28.96 3.06 -9.52
C PHE A 8 -27.57 3.72 -9.38
N LYS A 9 -27.30 4.42 -8.28
CA LYS A 9 -25.96 4.98 -8.02
C LYS A 9 -24.91 3.88 -7.88
N LYS A 10 -25.24 2.80 -7.18
CA LYS A 10 -24.30 1.69 -6.97
C LYS A 10 -24.00 0.97 -8.28
N GLU A 11 -25.03 0.68 -9.08
CA GLU A 11 -24.89 0.09 -10.43
C GLU A 11 -24.06 1.00 -11.34
N PHE A 12 -24.29 2.31 -11.28
CA PHE A 12 -23.49 3.30 -12.00
C PHE A 12 -22.00 3.24 -11.65
N ILE A 13 -21.67 3.22 -10.35
CA ILE A 13 -20.27 3.13 -9.90
C ILE A 13 -19.65 1.80 -10.35
N GLU A 14 -20.42 0.70 -10.44
CA GLU A 14 -19.97 -0.60 -10.98
C GLU A 14 -19.58 -0.50 -12.44
N GLU A 15 -20.53 -0.14 -13.29
CA GLU A 15 -20.31 -0.02 -14.73
C GLU A 15 -19.23 1.04 -15.04
N ALA A 16 -19.21 2.16 -14.32
CA ALA A 16 -18.21 3.22 -14.52
C ALA A 16 -16.78 2.77 -14.20
N ARG A 17 -16.58 1.96 -13.14
CA ARG A 17 -15.27 1.38 -12.81
C ARG A 17 -14.84 0.34 -13.84
N GLU A 18 -15.77 -0.46 -14.37
CA GLU A 18 -15.47 -1.41 -15.45
C GLU A 18 -15.04 -0.69 -16.72
N TYR A 19 -15.76 0.36 -17.13
CA TYR A 19 -15.37 1.17 -18.29
C TYR A 19 -14.03 1.85 -18.09
N LEU A 20 -13.72 2.34 -16.88
CA LEU A 20 -12.40 2.90 -16.56
C LEU A 20 -11.26 1.88 -16.69
N ASP A 21 -11.45 0.64 -16.24
CA ASP A 21 -10.44 -0.41 -16.39
C ASP A 21 -10.19 -0.75 -17.87
N ILE A 22 -11.27 -0.86 -18.66
CA ILE A 22 -11.18 -1.06 -20.12
C ILE A 22 -10.43 0.12 -20.76
N LEU A 23 -10.81 1.36 -20.44
CA LEU A 23 -10.17 2.57 -20.96
C LEU A 23 -8.67 2.61 -20.64
N ASN A 24 -8.29 2.32 -19.39
CA ASN A 24 -6.89 2.32 -18.95
C ASN A 24 -6.06 1.24 -19.65
N ARG A 25 -6.60 0.03 -19.85
CA ARG A 25 -5.88 -1.04 -20.54
C ARG A 25 -5.75 -0.77 -22.04
N SER A 26 -6.85 -0.37 -22.67
CA SER A 26 -6.89 -0.18 -24.12
C SER A 26 -6.11 1.06 -24.55
N ILE A 27 -6.06 2.14 -23.76
CA ILE A 27 -5.26 3.33 -24.12
C ILE A 27 -3.75 3.05 -24.14
N ILE A 28 -3.26 2.22 -23.21
CA ILE A 28 -1.86 1.80 -23.19
C ILE A 28 -1.55 0.97 -24.45
N ARG A 29 -2.43 0.04 -24.84
CA ARG A 29 -2.25 -0.78 -26.05
C ARG A 29 -2.31 0.05 -27.33
N ILE A 30 -3.17 1.07 -27.38
CA ILE A 30 -3.21 2.06 -28.47
C ILE A 30 -1.86 2.79 -28.60
N GLU A 31 -1.23 3.14 -27.49
CA GLU A 31 0.12 3.75 -27.49
C GLU A 31 1.18 2.81 -28.10
N TYR A 32 1.07 1.49 -27.89
CA TYR A 32 1.96 0.47 -28.47
C TYR A 32 1.59 0.06 -29.90
N GLY A 33 0.64 0.74 -30.56
CA GLY A 33 0.34 0.59 -31.97
C GLY A 33 -0.91 -0.22 -32.31
N GLU A 34 -1.70 -0.65 -31.33
CA GLU A 34 -2.99 -1.33 -31.52
C GLU A 34 -4.14 -0.32 -31.73
N LEU A 35 -4.09 0.42 -32.85
CA LEU A 35 -5.08 1.48 -33.17
C LEU A 35 -6.52 0.96 -33.37
N ASP A 36 -6.70 -0.33 -33.62
CA ASP A 36 -8.02 -0.97 -33.77
C ASP A 36 -8.86 -0.94 -32.49
N LEU A 37 -8.24 -0.71 -31.33
CA LEU A 37 -8.93 -0.53 -30.04
C LEU A 37 -9.57 0.86 -29.88
N ILE A 38 -9.35 1.80 -30.82
CA ILE A 38 -9.89 3.17 -30.71
C ILE A 38 -11.42 3.20 -30.65
N ASP A 39 -12.08 2.29 -31.38
CA ASP A 39 -13.54 2.19 -31.39
C ASP A 39 -14.10 1.67 -30.05
N GLU A 40 -13.32 0.87 -29.32
CA GLU A 40 -13.69 0.36 -28.00
C GLU A 40 -13.61 1.47 -26.95
N VAL A 41 -12.49 2.21 -26.91
CA VAL A 41 -12.32 3.32 -25.95
C VAL A 41 -13.30 4.46 -26.21
N PHE A 42 -13.60 4.76 -27.49
CA PHE A 42 -14.63 5.74 -27.84
C PHE A 42 -16.01 5.33 -27.30
N ARG A 43 -16.41 4.07 -27.49
CA ARG A 43 -17.70 3.57 -26.97
C ARG A 43 -17.75 3.62 -25.44
N CYS A 44 -16.68 3.24 -24.77
CA CYS A 44 -16.62 3.28 -23.30
C CYS A 44 -16.76 4.71 -22.79
N ALA A 45 -16.05 5.68 -23.38
CA ALA A 45 -16.16 7.09 -23.02
C ALA A 45 -17.57 7.64 -23.30
N HIS A 46 -18.17 7.28 -24.44
CA HIS A 46 -19.53 7.68 -24.81
C HIS A 46 -20.58 7.16 -23.82
N THR A 47 -20.48 5.87 -23.45
CA THR A 47 -21.38 5.27 -22.46
C THR A 47 -21.21 5.93 -21.09
N LEU A 48 -19.96 6.13 -20.65
CA LEU A 48 -19.66 6.79 -19.38
C LEU A 48 -20.21 8.23 -19.33
N LYS A 49 -20.08 8.99 -20.41
CA LYS A 49 -20.70 10.32 -20.56
C LYS A 49 -22.23 10.24 -20.43
N GLY A 50 -22.86 9.29 -21.12
CA GLY A 50 -24.31 9.11 -21.10
C GLY A 50 -24.85 8.76 -19.71
N MET A 51 -24.16 7.86 -19.01
CA MET A 51 -24.50 7.47 -17.65
C MET A 51 -24.32 8.63 -16.66
N ALA A 52 -23.19 9.34 -16.72
CA ALA A 52 -22.91 10.50 -15.87
C ALA A 52 -23.95 11.62 -16.07
N GLY A 53 -24.35 11.88 -17.33
CA GLY A 53 -25.39 12.86 -17.65
C GLY A 53 -26.78 12.44 -17.19
N THR A 54 -27.10 11.14 -17.22
CA THR A 54 -28.40 10.61 -16.74
C THR A 54 -28.57 10.80 -15.23
N LEU A 55 -27.48 10.71 -14.47
CA LEU A 55 -27.48 10.86 -13.00
C LEU A 55 -27.17 12.29 -12.53
N GLY A 56 -26.99 13.24 -13.45
CA GLY A 56 -26.74 14.64 -13.10
C GLY A 56 -25.32 14.93 -12.59
N TYR A 57 -24.36 14.03 -12.82
CA TYR A 57 -22.95 14.27 -12.47
C TYR A 57 -22.26 15.12 -13.54
N GLU A 58 -22.57 16.42 -13.56
CA GLU A 58 -22.13 17.36 -14.61
C GLU A 58 -20.61 17.40 -14.79
N ASN A 59 -19.85 17.39 -13.69
CA ASN A 59 -18.38 17.38 -13.74
C ASN A 59 -17.82 16.10 -14.39
N LEU A 60 -18.40 14.95 -14.05
CA LEU A 60 -17.99 13.64 -14.58
C LEU A 60 -18.38 13.50 -16.05
N GLN A 61 -19.56 14.00 -16.41
CA GLN A 61 -20.02 14.10 -17.79
C GLN A 61 -19.08 15.00 -18.60
N GLY A 62 -18.67 16.15 -18.07
CA GLY A 62 -17.78 17.09 -18.73
C GLY A 62 -16.39 16.51 -19.04
N VAL A 63 -15.78 15.80 -18.09
CA VAL A 63 -14.49 15.14 -18.33
C VAL A 63 -14.63 13.97 -19.30
N SER A 64 -15.68 13.16 -19.17
CA SER A 64 -15.95 12.04 -20.09
C SER A 64 -16.21 12.51 -21.53
N HIS A 65 -16.88 13.64 -21.70
CA HIS A 65 -17.12 14.26 -23.01
C HIS A 65 -15.82 14.70 -23.68
N ARG A 66 -14.91 15.35 -22.95
CA ARG A 66 -13.61 15.75 -23.50
C ARG A 66 -12.75 14.54 -23.88
N LEU A 67 -12.84 13.44 -23.13
CA LEU A 67 -12.18 12.19 -23.51
C LEU A 67 -12.77 11.58 -24.78
N GLU A 68 -14.10 11.57 -24.90
CA GLU A 68 -14.80 11.14 -26.11
C GLU A 68 -14.38 11.97 -27.33
N ASP A 69 -14.25 13.30 -27.20
CA ASP A 69 -13.78 14.18 -28.28
C ASP A 69 -12.35 13.85 -28.71
N ILE A 70 -11.45 13.58 -27.75
CA ILE A 70 -10.08 13.17 -28.05
C ILE A 70 -10.06 11.82 -28.78
N PHE A 71 -10.86 10.85 -28.32
CA PHE A 71 -10.95 9.56 -28.99
C PHE A 71 -11.57 9.67 -30.38
N ASP A 72 -12.55 10.55 -30.59
CA ASP A 72 -13.11 10.81 -31.91
C ASP A 72 -12.10 11.46 -32.85
N ALA A 73 -11.31 12.42 -32.35
CA ALA A 73 -10.25 13.06 -33.13
C ALA A 73 -9.14 12.06 -33.54
N ILE A 74 -8.79 11.10 -32.66
CA ILE A 74 -7.87 10.01 -33.01
C ILE A 74 -8.51 9.07 -34.04
N ARG A 75 -9.79 8.74 -33.86
CA ARG A 75 -10.55 7.86 -34.76
C ARG A 75 -10.73 8.44 -36.16
N SER A 76 -10.95 9.75 -36.27
CA SER A 76 -11.11 10.46 -37.54
C SER A 76 -9.77 10.74 -38.24
N GLY A 77 -8.64 10.50 -37.56
CA GLY A 77 -7.30 10.78 -38.04
C GLY A 77 -6.90 12.26 -37.98
N GLU A 78 -7.69 13.09 -37.30
CA GLU A 78 -7.39 14.51 -37.05
C GLU A 78 -6.30 14.70 -35.98
N LEU A 79 -6.21 13.76 -35.03
CA LEU A 79 -5.21 13.72 -33.98
C LEU A 79 -4.36 12.45 -34.11
N THR A 80 -3.03 12.59 -34.07
CA THR A 80 -2.13 11.43 -34.05
C THR A 80 -1.92 10.95 -32.62
N VAL A 81 -1.77 9.63 -32.45
CA VAL A 81 -1.38 9.06 -31.16
C VAL A 81 0.06 9.48 -30.87
N SER A 82 0.23 10.27 -29.81
CA SER A 82 1.52 10.74 -29.33
C SER A 82 1.58 10.56 -27.80
N PRO A 83 2.78 10.42 -27.22
CA PRO A 83 2.93 10.27 -25.77
C PRO A 83 2.25 11.37 -24.96
N ASP A 84 2.29 12.62 -25.44
CA ASP A 84 1.67 13.77 -24.77
C ASP A 84 0.12 13.70 -24.81
N ASN A 85 -0.46 13.20 -25.90
CA ASN A 85 -1.90 12.98 -26.01
C ASN A 85 -2.36 11.82 -25.10
N ILE A 86 -1.56 10.75 -25.01
CA ILE A 86 -1.83 9.61 -24.12
C ILE A 86 -1.74 10.03 -22.65
N ASP A 87 -0.74 10.81 -22.26
CA ASP A 87 -0.64 11.37 -20.90
C ASP A 87 -1.85 12.24 -20.55
N THR A 88 -2.34 13.02 -21.52
CA THR A 88 -3.54 13.86 -21.34
C THR A 88 -4.78 13.00 -21.11
N VAL A 89 -4.94 11.90 -21.87
CA VAL A 89 -6.04 10.95 -21.69
C VAL A 89 -5.94 10.25 -20.32
N LEU A 90 -4.78 9.75 -19.94
CA LEU A 90 -4.56 9.08 -18.65
C LEU A 90 -4.86 10.02 -17.46
N ASN A 91 -4.42 11.28 -17.53
CA ASN A 91 -4.78 12.28 -16.52
C ASN A 91 -6.30 12.55 -16.44
N GLY A 92 -7.00 12.48 -17.59
CA GLY A 92 -8.45 12.55 -17.65
C GLY A 92 -9.11 11.35 -16.98
N LEU A 93 -8.63 10.13 -17.24
CA LEU A 93 -9.10 8.90 -16.61
C LEU A 93 -8.86 8.91 -15.08
N ASP A 94 -7.68 9.36 -14.62
CA ASP A 94 -7.38 9.53 -13.18
C ASP A 94 -8.33 10.54 -12.49
N ARG A 95 -8.78 11.56 -13.23
CA ARG A 95 -9.75 12.54 -12.73
C ARG A 95 -11.14 11.93 -12.61
N ILE A 96 -11.56 11.14 -13.60
CA ILE A 96 -12.80 10.37 -13.57
C ILE A 96 -12.78 9.36 -12.41
N GLU A 97 -11.68 8.63 -12.21
CA GLU A 97 -11.53 7.66 -11.10
C GLU A 97 -11.71 8.36 -9.75
N ARG A 98 -11.03 9.50 -9.53
CA ARG A 98 -11.20 10.31 -8.31
C ARG A 98 -12.62 10.83 -8.12
N MET A 99 -13.32 11.20 -9.19
CA MET A 99 -14.72 11.64 -9.12
C MET A 99 -15.63 10.47 -8.71
N ILE A 100 -15.41 9.29 -9.28
CA ILE A 100 -16.17 8.07 -8.94
C ILE A 100 -15.89 7.66 -7.48
N ASP A 101 -14.64 7.70 -7.03
CA ASP A 101 -14.28 7.40 -5.64
C ASP A 101 -14.92 8.38 -4.65
N LYS A 102 -15.08 9.67 -5.01
CA LYS A 102 -15.83 10.64 -4.20
C LYS A 102 -17.32 10.28 -4.09
N ILE A 103 -17.94 9.92 -5.22
CA ILE A 103 -19.35 9.49 -5.26
C ILE A 103 -19.55 8.21 -4.42
N ASP A 104 -18.57 7.30 -4.41
CA ASP A 104 -18.59 6.07 -3.61
C ASP A 104 -18.36 6.35 -2.10
N ALA A 105 -17.49 7.31 -1.77
CA ALA A 105 -17.24 7.73 -0.39
C ALA A 105 -18.47 8.39 0.25
N GLU A 106 -19.20 9.22 -0.50
CA GLU A 106 -20.49 9.80 -0.08
C GLU A 106 -21.51 8.70 0.28
N ASN A 107 -21.50 7.57 -0.45
CA ASN A 107 -22.33 6.39 -0.15
C ASN A 107 -21.94 5.68 1.17
N THR A 108 -20.70 5.90 1.63
CA THR A 108 -20.15 5.26 2.83
C THR A 108 -20.33 6.11 4.10
N ASP A 109 -20.40 7.43 3.97
CA ASP A 109 -20.66 8.36 5.08
C ASP A 109 -22.13 8.42 5.49
N ASP A 110 -23.07 8.16 4.56
CA ASP A 110 -24.51 8.01 4.86
C ASP A 110 -24.82 6.84 5.83
N LEU A 111 -23.90 5.86 5.96
CA LEU A 111 -24.00 4.77 6.92
C LEU A 111 -23.40 5.09 8.30
N LYS A 112 -22.68 6.22 8.45
CA LYS A 112 -21.99 6.61 9.69
C LYS A 112 -22.51 7.90 10.31
N GLU A 113 -23.15 8.78 9.56
CA GLU A 113 -23.58 10.10 10.06
C GLU A 113 -25.07 10.15 10.47
N LYS A 114 -25.48 9.29 11.41
CA LYS A 114 -26.73 9.52 12.18
C LYS A 114 -26.53 10.13 13.55
N GLU A 115 -25.33 10.56 13.91
CA GLU A 115 -25.07 11.19 15.22
C GLU A 115 -24.11 12.39 15.13
N LYS A 116 -24.65 13.55 14.72
CA LYS A 116 -24.48 14.90 15.32
C LYS A 116 -24.58 16.00 14.27
N GLU A 117 -25.80 16.43 13.95
CA GLU A 117 -26.03 17.74 13.33
C GLU A 117 -25.66 18.85 14.31
N LYS A 118 -24.58 19.57 14.03
CA LYS A 118 -24.54 21.01 14.28
C LYS A 118 -24.95 21.69 12.98
N GLU A 119 -26.00 22.51 13.01
CA GLU A 119 -26.44 23.32 11.87
C GLU A 119 -25.26 24.14 11.33
N LYS A 120 -24.70 23.74 10.19
CA LYS A 120 -23.69 24.53 9.47
C LYS A 120 -24.36 25.76 8.88
N ARG A 121 -23.75 26.93 9.03
CA ARG A 121 -24.28 28.20 8.54
C ARG A 121 -23.81 28.47 7.11
N ALA A 122 -24.62 29.21 6.35
CA ALA A 122 -24.25 29.64 5.00
C ALA A 122 -23.87 31.13 5.02
N LEU A 123 -22.63 31.44 4.64
CA LEU A 123 -22.11 32.80 4.55
C LEU A 123 -21.96 33.20 3.08
N LYS A 124 -22.55 34.33 2.69
CA LYS A 124 -22.29 35.01 1.42
C LYS A 124 -21.12 35.98 1.60
N ILE A 125 -20.04 35.70 0.89
CA ILE A 125 -18.79 36.46 0.89
C ILE A 125 -18.70 37.18 -0.47
N SER A 126 -18.72 38.51 -0.46
CA SER A 126 -18.50 39.36 -1.63
C SER A 126 -17.10 39.96 -1.56
N ILE A 127 -16.30 39.73 -2.60
CA ILE A 127 -14.91 40.14 -2.69
C ILE A 127 -14.73 41.07 -3.89
N THR A 128 -14.06 42.21 -3.67
CA THR A 128 -13.62 43.15 -4.70
C THR A 128 -12.09 43.12 -4.74
N LEU A 129 -11.53 42.78 -5.90
CA LEU A 129 -10.10 42.85 -6.18
C LEU A 129 -9.64 44.30 -6.37
N SER A 130 -8.39 44.60 -6.04
CA SER A 130 -7.81 45.93 -6.23
C SER A 130 -7.63 46.27 -7.71
N ASP A 131 -7.81 47.54 -8.08
CA ASP A 131 -7.68 48.06 -9.47
C ASP A 131 -6.29 47.83 -10.08
N ASP A 132 -5.26 47.63 -9.26
CA ASP A 132 -3.87 47.34 -9.67
C ASP A 132 -3.53 45.85 -9.74
N CYS A 133 -4.49 44.96 -9.46
CA CYS A 133 -4.29 43.51 -9.47
C CYS A 133 -4.01 42.97 -10.89
N THR A 134 -2.77 42.55 -11.14
CA THR A 134 -2.40 41.80 -12.35
C THR A 134 -2.88 40.34 -12.24
N LEU A 135 -3.47 39.80 -13.32
CA LEU A 135 -3.99 38.42 -13.40
C LEU A 135 -5.16 38.16 -12.42
N LYS A 136 -6.27 38.86 -12.64
CA LYS A 136 -7.47 38.81 -11.79
C LYS A 136 -8.09 37.41 -11.70
N GLY A 137 -8.04 36.60 -12.76
CA GLY A 137 -8.57 35.23 -12.73
C GLY A 137 -7.81 34.33 -11.75
N ILE A 138 -6.49 34.43 -11.73
CA ILE A 138 -5.63 33.68 -10.80
C ILE A 138 -5.86 34.16 -9.36
N ARG A 139 -6.05 35.47 -9.16
CA ARG A 139 -6.30 36.02 -7.82
C ARG A 139 -7.64 35.55 -7.27
N ALA A 140 -8.69 35.59 -8.09
CA ALA A 140 -10.00 35.06 -7.70
C ALA A 140 -9.93 33.55 -7.44
N TYR A 141 -9.22 32.79 -8.26
CA TYR A 141 -8.96 31.36 -8.04
C TYR A 141 -8.31 31.09 -6.67
N LEU A 142 -7.26 31.83 -6.30
CA LEU A 142 -6.59 31.66 -5.00
C LEU A 142 -7.53 31.93 -3.82
N VAL A 143 -8.39 32.93 -3.94
CA VAL A 143 -9.40 33.25 -2.92
C VAL A 143 -10.42 32.11 -2.79
N ILE A 144 -10.87 31.51 -3.90
CA ILE A 144 -11.82 30.40 -3.89
C ILE A 144 -11.18 29.16 -3.25
N GLN A 145 -9.97 28.80 -3.67
CA GLN A 145 -9.25 27.66 -3.12
C GLN A 145 -9.04 27.82 -1.61
N THR A 146 -8.73 29.03 -1.16
CA THR A 146 -8.60 29.34 0.27
C THR A 146 -9.94 29.17 1.00
N LEU A 147 -11.06 29.54 0.39
CA LEU A 147 -12.39 29.34 1.00
C LEU A 147 -12.81 27.87 1.03
N GLU A 148 -12.45 27.07 0.02
CA GLU A 148 -12.69 25.62 -0.02
C GLU A 148 -11.95 24.84 1.08
N GLU A 149 -10.80 25.35 1.55
CA GLU A 149 -10.09 24.78 2.69
C GLU A 149 -10.83 25.00 4.03
N HIS A 150 -11.70 26.00 4.08
CA HIS A 150 -12.42 26.44 5.29
C HIS A 150 -13.94 26.21 5.22
N GLY A 151 -14.43 25.51 4.20
CA GLY A 151 -15.84 25.16 4.06
C GLY A 151 -16.21 24.70 2.66
N GLU A 152 -17.49 24.39 2.47
CA GLU A 152 -18.01 23.92 1.20
C GLU A 152 -18.62 25.07 0.40
N VAL A 153 -18.09 25.35 -0.79
CA VAL A 153 -18.60 26.39 -1.67
C VAL A 153 -19.88 25.90 -2.35
N LEU A 154 -21.03 26.43 -1.94
CA LEU A 154 -22.34 26.07 -2.48
C LEU A 154 -22.62 26.76 -3.83
N LYS A 155 -22.17 28.00 -3.99
CA LYS A 155 -22.45 28.79 -5.18
C LYS A 155 -21.43 29.89 -5.38
N MET A 156 -21.13 30.18 -6.64
CA MET A 156 -20.31 31.31 -7.04
C MET A 156 -21.01 32.19 -8.07
N THR A 157 -20.83 33.50 -7.95
CA THR A 157 -21.27 34.48 -8.95
C THR A 157 -20.13 35.43 -9.26
N PRO A 158 -19.58 35.43 -10.49
CA PRO A 158 -19.88 34.55 -11.63
C PRO A 158 -19.40 33.09 -11.41
N PRO A 159 -19.84 32.12 -12.24
CA PRO A 159 -19.43 30.71 -12.10
C PRO A 159 -17.92 30.53 -12.35
N MET A 160 -17.37 29.42 -11.84
CA MET A 160 -15.93 29.12 -11.88
C MET A 160 -15.32 29.24 -13.28
N GLU A 161 -16.02 28.75 -14.31
CA GLU A 161 -15.57 28.83 -15.71
C GLU A 161 -15.35 30.29 -16.17
N ASP A 162 -16.24 31.21 -15.76
CA ASP A 162 -16.11 32.63 -16.11
C ASP A 162 -14.97 33.32 -15.34
N ILE A 163 -14.58 32.79 -14.19
CA ILE A 163 -13.47 33.35 -13.40
C ILE A 163 -12.12 32.90 -13.93
N GLU A 164 -12.02 31.63 -14.34
CA GLU A 164 -10.84 31.10 -15.02
C GLU A 164 -10.63 31.78 -16.39
N ASP A 165 -11.72 32.08 -17.10
CA ASP A 165 -11.70 32.80 -18.37
C ASP A 165 -11.57 34.34 -18.24
N GLU A 166 -11.39 34.87 -17.01
CA GLU A 166 -11.33 36.31 -16.69
C GLU A 166 -12.56 37.15 -17.13
N LYS A 167 -13.73 36.50 -17.31
CA LYS A 167 -15.03 37.10 -17.69
C LYS A 167 -15.78 37.68 -16.49
N PHE A 168 -15.08 38.43 -15.65
CA PHE A 168 -15.67 39.21 -14.56
C PHE A 168 -14.88 40.49 -14.37
N ASP A 169 -15.47 41.54 -13.81
CA ASP A 169 -14.77 42.83 -13.65
C ASP A 169 -13.69 42.74 -12.55
N LEU A 170 -14.02 43.13 -11.32
CA LEU A 170 -13.18 42.95 -10.13
C LEU A 170 -13.97 42.39 -8.94
N ASP A 171 -15.29 42.29 -9.06
CA ASP A 171 -16.19 41.80 -8.02
C ASP A 171 -16.64 40.37 -8.30
N PHE A 172 -16.59 39.53 -7.28
CA PHE A 172 -17.23 38.21 -7.29
C PHE A 172 -17.78 37.87 -5.91
N SER A 173 -18.67 36.88 -5.86
CA SER A 173 -19.24 36.41 -4.59
C SER A 173 -19.31 34.90 -4.50
N VAL A 174 -19.07 34.39 -3.29
CA VAL A 174 -19.04 32.98 -2.93
C VAL A 174 -20.03 32.75 -1.80
N ILE A 175 -20.85 31.71 -1.91
CA ILE A 175 -21.68 31.23 -0.80
C ILE A 175 -20.96 30.02 -0.21
N LEU A 176 -20.47 30.17 1.02
CA LEU A 176 -19.70 29.17 1.75
C LEU A 176 -20.56 28.56 2.86
N ARG A 177 -20.66 27.24 2.91
CA ARG A 177 -21.19 26.49 4.04
C ARG A 177 -20.05 26.11 4.96
N THR A 178 -20.01 26.69 6.14
CA THR A 178 -18.90 26.50 7.09
C THR A 178 -19.41 26.43 8.53
N ASP A 179 -18.64 25.79 9.40
CA ASP A 179 -18.77 25.83 10.85
C ASP A 179 -17.89 26.92 11.51
N GLU A 180 -17.06 27.62 10.72
CA GLU A 180 -16.21 28.74 11.17
C GLU A 180 -16.99 30.06 11.32
N GLU A 181 -16.50 30.92 12.21
CA GLU A 181 -17.09 32.24 12.45
C GLU A 181 -16.66 33.27 11.39
N GLU A 182 -17.47 34.32 11.19
CA GLU A 182 -17.20 35.36 10.18
C GLU A 182 -15.82 36.02 10.35
N ASP A 183 -15.36 36.19 11.58
CA ASP A 183 -14.08 36.83 11.88
C ASP A 183 -12.88 35.93 11.51
N GLU A 184 -13.03 34.60 11.60
CA GLU A 184 -11.98 33.63 11.23
C GLU A 184 -11.77 33.62 9.71
N ILE A 185 -12.87 33.54 8.95
CA ILE A 185 -12.84 33.64 7.48
C ILE A 185 -12.28 34.99 7.03
N ARG A 186 -12.64 36.08 7.72
CA ARG A 186 -12.11 37.41 7.42
C ARG A 186 -10.60 37.51 7.68
N GLU A 187 -10.09 36.91 8.75
CA GLU A 187 -8.64 36.86 9.01
C GLU A 187 -7.89 36.10 7.92
N VAL A 188 -8.43 34.98 7.45
CA VAL A 188 -7.84 34.18 6.37
C VAL A 188 -7.80 34.98 5.07
N LEU A 189 -8.90 35.62 4.69
CA LEU A 189 -8.97 36.42 3.46
C LEU A 189 -8.08 37.66 3.50
N ASN A 190 -7.92 38.32 4.66
CA ASN A 190 -7.02 39.47 4.81
C ASN A 190 -5.54 39.14 4.59
N ARG A 191 -5.14 37.86 4.62
CA ARG A 191 -3.77 37.43 4.31
C ARG A 191 -3.48 37.40 2.81
N ILE A 192 -4.52 37.43 1.98
CA ILE A 192 -4.40 37.45 0.52
C ILE A 192 -4.17 38.91 0.07
N ALA A 193 -3.04 39.15 -0.60
CA ALA A 193 -2.74 40.47 -1.17
C ALA A 193 -3.73 40.83 -2.30
N ASP A 194 -3.87 42.13 -2.57
CA ASP A 194 -4.66 42.68 -3.70
C ASP A 194 -6.19 42.52 -3.59
N LEU A 195 -6.71 42.37 -2.36
CA LEU A 195 -8.14 42.47 -2.05
C LEU A 195 -8.46 43.88 -1.51
N GLU A 196 -9.36 44.61 -2.18
CA GLU A 196 -9.75 45.96 -1.77
C GLU A 196 -10.91 45.94 -0.76
N ARG A 197 -11.91 45.07 -0.98
CA ARG A 197 -13.09 44.96 -0.09
C ARG A 197 -13.52 43.51 0.08
N ILE A 198 -13.79 43.13 1.33
CA ILE A 198 -14.39 41.84 1.70
C ILE A 198 -15.65 42.15 2.52
N LYS A 199 -16.80 41.68 2.06
CA LYS A 199 -18.08 41.78 2.78
C LYS A 199 -18.65 40.40 3.01
N ILE A 200 -18.86 40.03 4.27
CA ILE A 200 -19.44 38.75 4.67
C ILE A 200 -20.83 39.03 5.25
N THR A 201 -21.81 38.24 4.83
CA THR A 201 -23.21 38.32 5.29
C THR A 201 -23.81 36.92 5.35
N GLU A 202 -24.66 36.63 6.32
CA GLU A 202 -25.36 35.34 6.40
C GLU A 202 -26.41 35.19 5.26
N SER A 203 -26.58 33.97 4.75
CA SER A 203 -27.34 33.64 3.54
C SER A 203 -28.47 32.64 3.83
N GLU A 204 -29.72 32.94 3.43
CA GLU A 204 -30.91 32.12 3.73
C GLU A 204 -31.24 31.02 2.68
N VAL A 205 -30.28 30.60 1.85
CA VAL A 205 -30.51 29.77 0.63
C VAL A 205 -31.06 28.35 0.91
N LEU A 206 -31.07 27.89 2.16
CA LEU A 206 -31.46 26.52 2.55
C LEU A 206 -32.95 26.15 2.37
N LYS A 207 -33.83 27.02 1.85
CA LYS A 207 -35.29 26.77 1.81
C LYS A 207 -35.94 26.52 0.45
N GLU A 208 -35.26 26.74 -0.68
CA GLU A 208 -35.92 26.70 -2.00
C GLU A 208 -35.64 25.44 -2.83
N GLU A 209 -34.56 24.68 -2.58
CA GLU A 209 -34.18 23.53 -3.43
C GLU A 209 -34.98 22.25 -3.13
N GLU A 210 -35.52 22.06 -1.92
CA GLU A 210 -36.30 20.87 -1.57
C GLU A 210 -37.68 20.78 -2.26
N ARG A 211 -38.20 21.88 -2.84
CA ARG A 211 -39.59 21.92 -3.34
C ARG A 211 -39.72 21.66 -4.85
N ALA A 212 -38.63 21.61 -5.60
CA ALA A 212 -38.66 21.53 -7.07
C ALA A 212 -38.54 20.11 -7.65
N GLN A 213 -38.16 19.10 -6.85
CA GLN A 213 -37.89 17.74 -7.33
C GLN A 213 -39.11 16.80 -7.43
N GLU A 214 -40.29 17.16 -6.90
CA GLU A 214 -41.44 16.25 -6.84
C GLU A 214 -42.35 16.20 -8.10
N SER A 215 -42.01 16.83 -9.22
CA SER A 215 -42.92 16.81 -10.38
C SER A 215 -42.24 16.84 -11.75
N LYS A 216 -41.78 15.67 -12.19
CA LYS A 216 -41.71 15.28 -13.62
C LYS A 216 -41.44 13.79 -13.75
N ILE A 217 -42.51 12.98 -13.72
CA ILE A 217 -42.47 11.58 -14.16
C ILE A 217 -42.62 11.61 -15.69
N PHE A 218 -41.59 11.17 -16.42
CA PHE A 218 -41.70 10.82 -17.84
C PHE A 218 -41.61 9.30 -17.97
N GLU A 219 -42.62 8.72 -18.61
CA GLU A 219 -42.78 7.29 -18.84
C GLU A 219 -42.40 6.99 -20.31
N TYR A 220 -41.49 6.03 -20.55
CA TYR A 220 -41.18 5.53 -21.89
C TYR A 220 -40.86 4.02 -21.88
N PRO A 221 -41.07 3.32 -23.01
CA PRO A 221 -41.43 1.91 -23.05
C PRO A 221 -40.22 0.96 -23.03
N GLU A 222 -40.39 -0.16 -22.33
CA GLU A 222 -39.44 -1.28 -22.30
C GLU A 222 -39.21 -1.87 -23.70
N LYS A 223 -37.93 -2.02 -24.06
CA LYS A 223 -37.49 -3.02 -25.04
C LYS A 223 -36.53 -3.96 -24.35
N GLU A 224 -36.94 -5.23 -24.25
CA GLU A 224 -36.14 -6.35 -23.79
C GLU A 224 -34.83 -6.45 -24.58
N ILE A 225 -33.72 -6.26 -23.87
CA ILE A 225 -32.42 -6.82 -24.24
C ILE A 225 -32.08 -7.80 -23.13
N THR A 226 -32.04 -9.09 -23.46
CA THR A 226 -31.61 -10.14 -22.57
C THR A 226 -30.14 -9.94 -22.21
N LYS A 227 -29.85 -9.21 -21.13
CA LYS A 227 -28.56 -9.23 -20.43
C LYS A 227 -28.51 -10.51 -19.60
N GLU A 228 -27.54 -11.39 -19.87
CA GLU A 228 -27.14 -12.39 -18.88
C GLU A 228 -26.63 -11.63 -17.66
N HIS A 229 -27.42 -11.63 -16.58
CA HIS A 229 -27.03 -11.03 -15.31
C HIS A 229 -25.84 -11.80 -14.73
N ILE A 230 -24.63 -11.30 -14.94
CA ILE A 230 -23.52 -11.61 -14.05
C ILE A 230 -23.77 -10.79 -12.79
N SER A 231 -24.34 -11.39 -11.75
CA SER A 231 -24.57 -10.72 -10.47
C SER A 231 -23.22 -10.53 -9.76
N VAL A 232 -22.57 -9.39 -10.00
CA VAL A 232 -21.37 -8.99 -9.23
C VAL A 232 -21.84 -8.53 -7.85
N VAL A 233 -21.48 -9.29 -6.82
CA VAL A 233 -21.82 -8.93 -5.44
C VAL A 233 -20.66 -8.14 -4.85
N ARG A 234 -20.81 -6.82 -4.75
CA ARG A 234 -19.87 -5.99 -3.99
C ARG A 234 -19.90 -6.35 -2.51
N VAL A 235 -18.76 -6.78 -1.99
CA VAL A 235 -18.56 -7.08 -0.58
C VAL A 235 -17.56 -6.07 -0.01
N ASP A 236 -17.97 -5.40 1.08
CA ASP A 236 -17.07 -4.56 1.88
C ASP A 236 -15.83 -5.36 2.30
N ILE A 237 -14.65 -4.80 2.09
CA ILE A 237 -13.38 -5.45 2.38
C ILE A 237 -13.24 -5.89 3.85
N HIS A 238 -13.77 -5.11 4.78
CA HIS A 238 -13.74 -5.44 6.21
C HIS A 238 -14.56 -6.68 6.52
N ARG A 239 -15.57 -7.00 5.71
CA ARG A 239 -16.33 -8.25 5.84
C ARG A 239 -15.51 -9.46 5.39
N LEU A 240 -14.76 -9.34 4.29
CA LEU A 240 -13.86 -10.39 3.84
C LEU A 240 -12.74 -10.65 4.86
N ASP A 241 -12.17 -9.59 5.44
CA ASP A 241 -11.16 -9.72 6.51
C ASP A 241 -11.74 -10.41 7.75
N LYS A 242 -12.99 -10.10 8.13
CA LYS A 242 -13.68 -10.77 9.23
C LYS A 242 -13.92 -12.25 8.95
N ILE A 243 -14.33 -12.59 7.73
CA ILE A 243 -14.50 -13.99 7.30
C ILE A 243 -13.15 -14.72 7.36
N MET A 244 -12.07 -14.12 6.88
CA MET A 244 -10.72 -14.69 6.95
C MET A 244 -10.27 -14.93 8.39
N ASN A 245 -10.53 -14.00 9.31
CA ASN A 245 -10.24 -14.21 10.73
C ASN A 245 -11.03 -15.39 11.31
N ILE A 246 -12.33 -15.50 11.00
CA ILE A 246 -13.17 -16.62 11.44
C ILE A 246 -12.65 -17.95 10.87
N ILE A 247 -12.25 -17.99 9.60
CA ILE A 247 -11.65 -19.18 8.99
C ILE A 247 -10.34 -19.54 9.68
N GLY A 248 -9.50 -18.54 9.96
CA GLY A 248 -8.30 -18.72 10.77
C GLY A 248 -8.61 -19.36 12.13
N GLU A 249 -9.58 -18.82 12.87
CA GLU A 249 -10.05 -19.38 14.15
C GLU A 249 -10.57 -20.82 14.01
N LEU A 250 -11.27 -21.12 12.92
CA LEU A 250 -11.78 -22.47 12.62
C LEU A 250 -10.64 -23.46 12.32
N VAL A 251 -9.66 -23.05 11.51
CA VAL A 251 -8.45 -23.85 11.21
C VAL A 251 -7.67 -24.13 12.50
N ILE A 252 -7.50 -23.12 13.36
CA ILE A 252 -6.87 -23.25 14.68
C ILE A 252 -7.65 -24.23 15.57
N SER A 253 -8.98 -24.05 15.67
CA SER A 253 -9.87 -24.88 16.49
C SER A 253 -9.82 -26.35 16.06
N LYS A 254 -9.84 -26.62 14.74
CA LYS A 254 -9.62 -27.95 14.18
C LYS A 254 -8.26 -28.52 14.58
N GLY A 255 -7.19 -27.72 14.49
CA GLY A 255 -5.84 -28.12 14.91
C GLY A 255 -5.80 -28.61 16.35
N ARG A 256 -6.42 -27.85 17.26
CA ARG A 256 -6.55 -28.21 18.68
C ARG A 256 -7.35 -29.50 18.89
N LEU A 257 -8.50 -29.65 18.23
CA LEU A 257 -9.32 -30.86 18.32
C LEU A 257 -8.55 -32.09 17.79
N SER A 258 -7.75 -31.92 16.74
CA SER A 258 -6.91 -33.00 16.19
C SER A 258 -5.82 -33.40 17.17
N GLN A 259 -5.22 -32.45 17.88
CA GLN A 259 -4.26 -32.74 18.94
C GLN A 259 -4.90 -33.55 20.08
N ILE A 260 -6.08 -33.15 20.56
CA ILE A 260 -6.83 -33.89 21.59
C ILE A 260 -7.19 -35.30 21.08
N GLY A 261 -7.66 -35.42 19.84
CA GLY A 261 -7.96 -36.71 19.22
C GLY A 261 -6.75 -37.65 19.15
N LYS A 262 -5.55 -37.10 18.91
CA LYS A 262 -4.28 -37.87 18.94
C LYS A 262 -3.86 -38.24 20.35
N GLU A 263 -3.91 -37.30 21.29
CA GLU A 263 -3.49 -37.49 22.69
C GLU A 263 -4.33 -38.58 23.39
N TYR A 264 -5.65 -38.56 23.18
CA TYR A 264 -6.58 -39.53 23.76
C TYR A 264 -6.84 -40.73 22.83
N ASN A 265 -6.15 -40.80 21.68
CA ASN A 265 -6.26 -41.86 20.68
C ASN A 265 -7.71 -42.15 20.22
N ILE A 266 -8.51 -41.08 20.06
CA ILE A 266 -9.93 -41.15 19.66
C ILE A 266 -10.01 -41.17 18.14
N ARG A 267 -10.14 -42.38 17.56
CA ARG A 267 -10.11 -42.57 16.11
C ARG A 267 -11.29 -41.90 15.40
N GLU A 268 -12.49 -42.02 15.95
CA GLU A 268 -13.71 -41.44 15.36
C GLU A 268 -13.65 -39.91 15.28
N LEU A 269 -12.99 -39.26 16.26
CA LEU A 269 -12.77 -37.82 16.24
C LEU A 269 -11.76 -37.43 15.15
N ASN A 270 -10.66 -38.17 15.01
CA ASN A 270 -9.66 -37.90 13.97
C ASN A 270 -10.26 -38.06 12.56
N ASP A 271 -11.04 -39.12 12.34
CA ASP A 271 -11.71 -39.37 11.05
C ASP A 271 -12.75 -38.27 10.73
N ALA A 272 -13.52 -37.81 11.74
CA ALA A 272 -14.46 -36.69 11.57
C ALA A 272 -13.74 -35.36 11.26
N LEU A 273 -12.62 -35.08 11.95
CA LEU A 273 -11.81 -33.88 11.75
C LEU A 273 -11.10 -33.84 10.40
N GLU A 274 -10.80 -34.99 9.81
CA GLU A 274 -10.25 -35.07 8.45
C GLU A 274 -11.29 -34.60 7.41
N GLY A 275 -12.55 -35.04 7.57
CA GLY A 275 -13.69 -34.57 6.77
C GLY A 275 -13.91 -33.07 6.91
N THR A 276 -14.05 -32.57 8.15
CA THR A 276 -14.18 -31.14 8.44
C THR A 276 -12.98 -30.33 7.93
N GLY A 277 -11.79 -30.93 7.99
CA GLY A 277 -10.56 -30.32 7.52
C GLY A 277 -10.58 -29.99 6.03
N ARG A 278 -11.09 -30.90 5.20
CA ARG A 278 -11.21 -30.67 3.75
C ARG A 278 -12.16 -29.52 3.44
N SER A 279 -13.34 -29.51 4.05
CA SER A 279 -14.31 -28.42 3.86
C SER A 279 -13.79 -27.06 4.34
N MET A 280 -13.00 -27.03 5.43
CA MET A 280 -12.35 -25.78 5.88
C MET A 280 -11.33 -25.26 4.86
N THR A 281 -10.51 -26.15 4.28
CA THR A 281 -9.54 -25.76 3.24
C THR A 281 -10.24 -25.31 1.95
N GLU A 282 -11.31 -25.99 1.54
CA GLU A 282 -12.13 -25.56 0.40
C GLU A 282 -12.72 -24.16 0.64
N LEU A 283 -13.33 -23.93 1.81
CA LEU A 283 -13.89 -22.63 2.16
C LEU A 283 -12.82 -21.54 2.21
N GLN A 284 -11.64 -21.86 2.77
CA GLN A 284 -10.49 -20.96 2.76
C GLN A 284 -10.09 -20.58 1.34
N ASN A 285 -9.95 -21.55 0.43
CA ASN A 285 -9.54 -21.31 -0.95
C ASN A 285 -10.56 -20.45 -1.73
N GLU A 286 -11.86 -20.68 -1.53
CA GLU A 286 -12.92 -19.88 -2.16
C GLU A 286 -12.87 -18.42 -1.69
N ILE A 287 -12.73 -18.19 -0.39
CA ILE A 287 -12.62 -16.83 0.16
C ILE A 287 -11.33 -16.15 -0.30
N MET A 288 -10.21 -16.89 -0.38
CA MET A 288 -8.97 -16.38 -0.94
C MET A 288 -9.15 -15.94 -2.39
N THR A 289 -9.82 -16.75 -3.22
CA THR A 289 -10.09 -16.45 -4.64
C THR A 289 -10.89 -15.15 -4.78
N ILE A 290 -11.91 -14.93 -3.93
CA ILE A 290 -12.70 -13.69 -3.92
C ILE A 290 -11.86 -12.46 -3.53
N ARG A 291 -10.79 -12.65 -2.74
CA ARG A 291 -9.92 -11.57 -2.25
C ARG A 291 -8.79 -11.19 -3.23
N MET A 292 -8.52 -12.04 -4.21
CA MET A 292 -7.43 -11.82 -5.16
C MET A 292 -7.68 -10.58 -6.02
N VAL A 293 -6.60 -9.84 -6.29
CA VAL A 293 -6.59 -8.66 -7.15
C VAL A 293 -5.48 -8.84 -8.20
N PRO A 294 -5.72 -8.49 -9.47
CA PRO A 294 -4.68 -8.56 -10.50
C PRO A 294 -3.55 -7.56 -10.22
N ILE A 295 -2.31 -8.00 -10.42
CA ILE A 295 -1.11 -7.19 -10.21
C ILE A 295 -1.02 -6.00 -11.19
N SER A 296 -1.70 -6.06 -12.32
CA SER A 296 -1.80 -4.99 -13.34
C SER A 296 -2.19 -3.64 -12.74
N ARG A 297 -2.96 -3.64 -11.64
CA ARG A 297 -3.35 -2.43 -10.90
C ARG A 297 -2.15 -1.59 -10.46
N ILE A 298 -1.04 -2.23 -10.09
CA ILE A 298 0.22 -1.53 -9.77
C ILE A 298 1.00 -1.24 -11.04
N PHE A 299 1.10 -2.22 -11.95
CA PHE A 299 1.96 -2.13 -13.13
C PHE A 299 1.63 -0.91 -13.99
N ASN A 300 0.35 -0.56 -14.11
CA ASN A 300 -0.14 0.57 -14.90
C ASN A 300 0.40 1.95 -14.43
N ARG A 301 0.98 2.05 -13.22
CA ARG A 301 1.54 3.31 -12.70
C ARG A 301 3.00 3.55 -13.12
N PHE A 302 3.75 2.49 -13.42
CA PHE A 302 5.18 2.59 -13.71
C PHE A 302 5.54 3.25 -15.05
N PRO A 303 4.77 3.09 -16.16
CA PRO A 303 5.08 3.75 -17.43
C PRO A 303 5.21 5.27 -17.29
N ARG A 304 4.29 5.89 -16.54
CA ARG A 304 4.31 7.33 -16.27
C ARG A 304 5.51 7.73 -15.42
N MET A 305 5.78 7.00 -14.34
CA MET A 305 6.92 7.25 -13.46
C MET A 305 8.27 7.21 -14.21
N ILE A 306 8.44 6.23 -15.10
CA ILE A 306 9.66 6.09 -15.91
C ILE A 306 9.78 7.26 -16.90
N ARG A 307 8.68 7.66 -17.53
CA ARG A 307 8.64 8.80 -18.46
C ARG A 307 9.05 10.11 -17.79
N ASP A 308 8.49 10.40 -16.62
CA ASP A 308 8.81 11.60 -15.85
C ASP A 308 10.29 11.61 -15.43
N TYR A 309 10.84 10.43 -15.08
CA TYR A 309 12.27 10.27 -14.78
C TYR A 309 13.18 10.54 -16.00
N CYS A 310 12.83 9.99 -17.16
CA CYS A 310 13.58 10.20 -18.40
C CYS A 310 13.61 11.68 -18.81
N ARG A 311 12.51 12.42 -18.62
CA ARG A 311 12.44 13.88 -18.88
C ARG A 311 13.43 14.68 -18.02
N GLY A 312 13.70 14.25 -16.79
CA GLY A 312 14.61 14.94 -15.87
C GLY A 312 16.09 14.56 -16.00
N THR A 313 16.39 13.36 -16.51
CA THR A 313 17.75 12.79 -16.48
C THR A 313 18.40 12.64 -17.86
N GLY A 314 17.63 12.72 -18.94
CA GLY A 314 18.12 12.52 -20.31
C GLY A 314 18.41 11.06 -20.68
N LYS A 315 18.13 10.10 -19.80
CA LYS A 315 18.18 8.67 -20.11
C LYS A 315 17.01 8.29 -21.03
N LYS A 316 17.22 7.29 -21.91
CA LYS A 316 16.17 6.69 -22.73
C LYS A 316 15.88 5.29 -22.22
N ILE A 317 14.64 5.02 -21.84
CA ILE A 317 14.24 3.76 -21.22
C ILE A 317 12.96 3.25 -21.88
N LYS A 318 13.02 2.01 -22.38
CA LYS A 318 11.87 1.21 -22.80
C LYS A 318 11.41 0.36 -21.63
N PHE A 319 10.10 0.42 -21.33
CA PHE A 319 9.49 -0.38 -20.28
C PHE A 319 8.64 -1.50 -20.87
N ALA A 320 8.83 -2.73 -20.37
CA ALA A 320 8.06 -3.90 -20.77
C ALA A 320 7.36 -4.51 -19.56
N MET A 321 6.08 -4.87 -19.72
CA MET A 321 5.27 -5.51 -18.68
C MET A 321 4.76 -6.85 -19.20
N GLU A 322 4.88 -7.90 -18.39
CA GLU A 322 4.35 -9.23 -18.72
C GLU A 322 3.61 -9.83 -17.51
N GLY A 323 2.49 -10.51 -17.75
CA GLY A 323 1.78 -11.26 -16.71
C GLY A 323 1.05 -10.41 -15.68
N GLY A 324 0.60 -9.21 -16.05
CA GLY A 324 -0.15 -8.30 -15.17
C GLY A 324 -1.51 -8.87 -14.70
N GLU A 325 -2.05 -9.84 -15.42
CA GLU A 325 -3.23 -10.62 -15.04
C GLU A 325 -3.00 -11.58 -13.87
N THR A 326 -1.75 -11.78 -13.43
CA THR A 326 -1.45 -12.62 -12.27
C THR A 326 -2.12 -12.05 -11.03
N GLU A 327 -2.84 -12.90 -10.32
CA GLU A 327 -3.63 -12.57 -9.13
C GLU A 327 -2.81 -12.69 -7.84
N LEU A 328 -2.98 -11.74 -6.92
CA LEU A 328 -2.33 -11.71 -5.61
C LEU A 328 -3.29 -11.19 -4.53
N ASP A 329 -3.09 -11.61 -3.28
CA ASP A 329 -3.83 -11.06 -2.15
C ASP A 329 -3.65 -9.54 -2.05
N ARG A 330 -4.76 -8.81 -1.87
CA ARG A 330 -4.74 -7.34 -1.83
C ARG A 330 -3.79 -6.78 -0.77
N ALA A 331 -3.67 -7.38 0.42
CA ALA A 331 -2.78 -6.86 1.45
C ALA A 331 -1.31 -6.99 1.01
N ILE A 332 -0.96 -8.13 0.41
CA ILE A 332 0.38 -8.34 -0.16
C ILE A 332 0.62 -7.38 -1.33
N LEU A 333 -0.38 -7.16 -2.18
CA LEU A 333 -0.34 -6.21 -3.30
C LEU A 333 -0.05 -4.78 -2.81
N ASP A 334 -0.79 -4.31 -1.81
CA ASP A 334 -0.59 -2.96 -1.26
C ASP A 334 0.83 -2.82 -0.66
N ASP A 335 1.31 -3.82 0.08
CA ASP A 335 2.63 -3.80 0.74
C ASP A 335 3.82 -3.98 -0.22
N ILE A 336 3.66 -4.71 -1.34
CA ILE A 336 4.73 -4.92 -2.33
C ILE A 336 4.94 -3.71 -3.25
N THR A 337 3.98 -2.78 -3.30
CA THR A 337 4.04 -1.58 -4.16
C THR A 337 5.32 -0.77 -3.91
N ASP A 338 5.62 -0.47 -2.65
CA ASP A 338 6.81 0.29 -2.24
C ASP A 338 8.13 -0.41 -2.65
N PRO A 339 8.35 -1.71 -2.34
CA PRO A 339 9.45 -2.50 -2.87
C PRO A 339 9.63 -2.41 -4.39
N LEU A 340 8.54 -2.55 -5.16
CA LEU A 340 8.62 -2.49 -6.63
C LEU A 340 9.01 -1.10 -7.14
N VAL A 341 8.43 -0.03 -6.58
CA VAL A 341 8.83 1.36 -6.89
C VAL A 341 10.33 1.54 -6.66
N HIS A 342 10.85 1.01 -5.55
CA HIS A 342 12.26 1.11 -5.22
C HIS A 342 13.13 0.32 -6.21
N LEU A 343 12.78 -0.92 -6.54
CA LEU A 343 13.54 -1.71 -7.51
C LEU A 343 13.60 -1.04 -8.89
N ILE A 344 12.45 -0.56 -9.39
CA ILE A 344 12.39 0.17 -10.66
C ILE A 344 13.24 1.45 -10.59
N ARG A 345 13.19 2.19 -9.49
CA ARG A 345 14.04 3.37 -9.29
C ARG A 345 15.53 3.02 -9.31
N ASN A 346 15.95 1.94 -8.65
CA ASN A 346 17.35 1.51 -8.66
C ASN A 346 17.83 1.14 -10.07
N SER A 347 16.98 0.46 -10.84
CA SER A 347 17.25 0.19 -12.26
C SER A 347 17.37 1.50 -13.06
N MET A 348 16.51 2.49 -12.82
CA MET A 348 16.60 3.80 -13.50
C MET A 348 17.83 4.62 -13.09
N ASP A 349 18.14 4.72 -11.79
CA ASP A 349 19.21 5.57 -11.24
C ASP A 349 20.60 4.98 -11.48
N HIS A 350 20.78 3.71 -11.14
CA HIS A 350 22.09 3.05 -11.09
C HIS A 350 22.25 1.96 -12.14
N GLY A 351 21.15 1.33 -12.58
CA GLY A 351 21.19 0.29 -13.60
C GLY A 351 21.48 0.85 -14.99
N ILE A 352 20.53 1.62 -15.54
CA ILE A 352 20.57 2.10 -16.93
C ILE A 352 21.57 3.25 -17.10
N GLU A 353 22.50 3.10 -18.05
CA GLU A 353 23.47 4.15 -18.40
C GLU A 353 22.87 5.24 -19.31
N LEU A 354 23.61 6.33 -19.53
CA LEU A 354 23.24 7.33 -20.54
C LEU A 354 23.35 6.75 -21.96
N PRO A 355 22.55 7.23 -22.92
CA PRO A 355 22.58 6.81 -24.33
C PRO A 355 23.99 6.72 -24.95
N GLU A 356 24.83 7.71 -24.67
CA GLU A 356 26.21 7.80 -25.17
C GLU A 356 27.12 6.72 -24.56
N ASP A 357 26.98 6.47 -23.26
CA ASP A 357 27.75 5.44 -22.55
C ASP A 357 27.34 4.04 -23.02
N ARG A 358 26.04 3.81 -23.26
CA ARG A 358 25.51 2.51 -23.75
C ARG A 358 26.03 2.17 -25.14
N THR A 359 25.98 3.13 -26.07
CA THR A 359 26.48 2.93 -27.43
C THR A 359 27.99 2.72 -27.45
N SER A 360 28.75 3.33 -26.52
CA SER A 360 30.20 3.12 -26.39
C SER A 360 30.60 1.67 -26.05
N VAL A 361 29.73 0.95 -25.34
CA VAL A 361 29.91 -0.46 -24.96
C VAL A 361 29.16 -1.44 -25.87
N GLY A 362 28.54 -0.93 -26.94
CA GLY A 362 27.83 -1.74 -27.95
C GLY A 362 26.43 -2.19 -27.55
N LYS A 363 25.81 -1.53 -26.56
CA LYS A 363 24.39 -1.74 -26.18
C LYS A 363 23.46 -0.83 -26.99
N ASP A 364 22.17 -1.14 -26.96
CA ASP A 364 21.12 -0.28 -27.51
C ASP A 364 21.11 1.08 -26.80
N GLU A 365 20.81 2.13 -27.57
CA GLU A 365 20.69 3.50 -27.04
C GLU A 365 19.57 3.59 -25.99
N GLU A 366 18.48 2.85 -26.17
CA GLU A 366 17.41 2.72 -25.18
C GLU A 366 17.72 1.57 -24.21
N GLY A 367 17.75 1.88 -22.91
CA GLY A 367 17.79 0.86 -21.87
C GLY A 367 16.46 0.13 -21.74
N CYS A 368 16.48 -1.14 -21.35
CA CYS A 368 15.27 -1.92 -21.16
C CYS A 368 15.07 -2.22 -19.67
N ILE A 369 13.89 -1.89 -19.15
CA ILE A 369 13.41 -2.37 -17.85
C ILE A 369 12.19 -3.25 -18.10
N LYS A 370 12.24 -4.49 -17.64
CA LYS A 370 11.17 -5.47 -17.74
C LYS A 370 10.63 -5.80 -16.36
N LEU A 371 9.33 -5.69 -16.20
CA LEU A 371 8.59 -6.10 -15.02
C LEU A 371 7.69 -7.27 -15.40
N SER A 372 7.89 -8.43 -14.78
CA SER A 372 7.07 -9.62 -15.05
C SER A 372 6.47 -10.18 -13.77
N ALA A 373 5.27 -10.74 -13.88
CA ALA A 373 4.66 -11.53 -12.83
C ALA A 373 4.20 -12.88 -13.41
N ARG A 374 4.37 -13.94 -12.64
CA ARG A 374 3.82 -15.26 -12.99
C ARG A 374 3.51 -16.05 -11.73
N ARG A 375 2.58 -16.99 -11.84
CA ARG A 375 2.35 -17.98 -10.79
C ARG A 375 3.25 -19.19 -11.01
N GLU A 376 4.03 -19.54 -10.00
CA GLU A 376 4.92 -20.70 -10.02
C GLU A 376 4.61 -21.59 -8.81
N ARG A 377 3.92 -22.71 -9.06
CA ARG A 377 3.32 -23.56 -8.01
C ARG A 377 2.29 -22.78 -7.18
N ASP A 378 2.50 -22.67 -5.87
CA ASP A 378 1.65 -21.89 -4.98
C ASP A 378 2.08 -20.42 -4.90
N ASP A 379 3.34 -20.11 -5.20
CA ASP A 379 3.90 -18.77 -5.06
C ASP A 379 3.65 -17.91 -6.31
N VAL A 380 3.58 -16.60 -6.08
CA VAL A 380 3.59 -15.57 -7.11
C VAL A 380 5.01 -15.03 -7.23
N ILE A 381 5.59 -15.20 -8.41
CA ILE A 381 6.94 -14.72 -8.72
C ILE A 381 6.82 -13.39 -9.44
N VAL A 382 7.37 -12.33 -8.84
CA VAL A 382 7.48 -11.00 -9.45
C VAL A 382 8.94 -10.70 -9.73
N GLU A 383 9.27 -10.36 -10.98
CA GLU A 383 10.65 -10.12 -11.41
C GLU A 383 10.80 -8.70 -11.96
N VAL A 384 11.85 -8.02 -11.53
CA VAL A 384 12.32 -6.75 -12.09
C VAL A 384 13.67 -7.01 -12.73
N GLU A 385 13.79 -6.76 -14.03
CA GLU A 385 14.99 -7.01 -14.82
C GLU A 385 15.38 -5.76 -15.60
N ASP A 386 16.65 -5.39 -15.55
CA ASP A 386 17.25 -4.34 -16.36
C ASP A 386 18.45 -4.85 -17.13
N ASP A 387 18.76 -4.20 -18.26
CA ASP A 387 19.94 -4.47 -19.10
C ASP A 387 21.09 -3.48 -18.85
N GLY A 388 21.16 -2.97 -17.62
CA GLY A 388 22.06 -1.92 -17.20
C GLY A 388 23.52 -2.37 -16.99
N VAL A 389 24.27 -1.58 -16.21
CA VAL A 389 25.68 -1.87 -15.88
C VAL A 389 25.88 -3.15 -15.10
N GLY A 390 24.84 -3.67 -14.46
CA GLY A 390 24.94 -4.76 -13.50
C GLY A 390 25.81 -4.41 -12.28
N ILE A 391 25.98 -5.37 -11.40
CA ILE A 391 26.71 -5.20 -10.14
C ILE A 391 28.12 -5.77 -10.29
N ASP A 392 29.12 -4.97 -9.94
CA ASP A 392 30.51 -5.41 -9.89
C ASP A 392 30.82 -6.06 -8.53
N ILE A 393 31.07 -7.36 -8.54
CA ILE A 393 31.38 -8.14 -7.33
C ILE A 393 32.66 -7.60 -6.67
N GLU A 394 33.63 -7.13 -7.43
CA GLU A 394 34.86 -6.56 -6.87
C GLU A 394 34.61 -5.25 -6.12
N ASP A 395 33.65 -4.45 -6.56
CA ASP A 395 33.26 -3.23 -5.86
C ASP A 395 32.48 -3.57 -4.58
N VAL A 396 31.64 -4.60 -4.60
CA VAL A 396 30.97 -5.14 -3.40
C VAL A 396 32.00 -5.66 -2.39
N ARG A 397 33.01 -6.42 -2.84
CA ARG A 397 34.12 -6.90 -2.00
C ARG A 397 34.85 -5.75 -1.32
N LYS A 398 35.28 -4.74 -2.08
CA LYS A 398 35.96 -3.56 -1.53
C LYS A 398 35.08 -2.82 -0.54
N LYS A 399 33.80 -2.65 -0.85
CA LYS A 399 32.86 -1.96 0.02
C LYS A 399 32.65 -2.69 1.35
N ALA A 400 32.58 -4.02 1.34
CA ALA A 400 32.48 -4.82 2.55
C ALA A 400 33.70 -4.63 3.49
N VAL A 401 34.90 -4.50 2.90
CA VAL A 401 36.14 -4.21 3.66
C VAL A 401 36.16 -2.77 4.16
N GLU A 402 35.78 -1.79 3.34
CA GLU A 402 35.70 -0.37 3.74
C GLU A 402 34.72 -0.15 4.91
N MET A 403 33.60 -0.87 4.90
CA MET A 403 32.59 -0.81 5.97
C MET A 403 33.00 -1.59 7.22
N GLY A 404 34.14 -2.30 7.19
CA GLY A 404 34.64 -3.09 8.33
C GLY A 404 33.81 -4.33 8.65
N ILE A 405 32.97 -4.78 7.72
CA ILE A 405 32.10 -5.95 7.89
C ILE A 405 32.94 -7.23 7.84
N LEU A 406 33.94 -7.27 6.95
CA LEU A 406 34.83 -8.41 6.75
C LEU A 406 36.27 -7.91 6.51
N SER A 407 37.25 -8.71 6.90
CA SER A 407 38.65 -8.47 6.56
C SER A 407 38.95 -8.87 5.10
N GLN A 408 40.01 -8.32 4.52
CA GLN A 408 40.42 -8.64 3.14
C GLN A 408 40.62 -10.15 2.95
N GLU A 409 41.21 -10.85 3.93
CA GLU A 409 41.44 -12.30 3.86
C GLU A 409 40.14 -13.12 3.92
N GLU A 410 39.09 -12.60 4.56
CA GLU A 410 37.78 -13.25 4.62
C GLU A 410 37.02 -13.05 3.32
N VAL A 411 37.00 -11.83 2.79
CA VAL A 411 36.32 -11.49 1.53
C VAL A 411 36.89 -12.25 0.34
N ASP A 412 38.22 -12.41 0.28
CA ASP A 412 38.89 -13.11 -0.81
C ASP A 412 38.59 -14.63 -0.82
N LYS A 413 38.13 -15.20 0.30
CA LYS A 413 37.75 -16.62 0.42
C LYS A 413 36.26 -16.87 0.16
N LEU A 414 35.44 -15.83 0.08
CA LEU A 414 34.01 -15.96 -0.15
C LEU A 414 33.70 -16.22 -1.63
N ASP A 415 32.77 -17.15 -1.84
CA ASP A 415 32.18 -17.39 -3.15
C ASP A 415 31.37 -16.17 -3.61
N ASP A 416 31.33 -15.95 -4.93
CA ASP A 416 30.66 -14.82 -5.57
C ASP A 416 29.18 -14.72 -5.16
N GLU A 417 28.50 -15.86 -4.99
CA GLU A 417 27.11 -15.93 -4.53
C GLU A 417 26.92 -15.48 -3.08
N VAL A 418 27.92 -15.69 -2.22
CA VAL A 418 27.89 -15.21 -0.84
C VAL A 418 28.17 -13.71 -0.80
N VAL A 419 29.10 -13.22 -1.62
CA VAL A 419 29.41 -11.78 -1.73
C VAL A 419 28.17 -10.98 -2.19
N LYS A 420 27.39 -11.50 -3.14
CA LYS A 420 26.14 -10.84 -3.58
C LYS A 420 25.12 -10.67 -2.44
N LYS A 421 25.10 -11.56 -1.45
CA LYS A 421 24.19 -11.43 -0.30
C LYS A 421 24.52 -10.24 0.59
N LEU A 422 25.76 -9.77 0.58
CA LEU A 422 26.19 -8.60 1.37
C LEU A 422 25.46 -7.32 0.95
N ILE A 423 24.95 -7.26 -0.28
CA ILE A 423 24.19 -6.12 -0.82
C ILE A 423 22.88 -5.88 -0.06
N PHE A 424 22.37 -6.92 0.62
CA PHE A 424 21.17 -6.81 1.46
C PHE A 424 21.49 -6.39 2.90
N LEU A 425 22.74 -6.07 3.23
CA LEU A 425 23.08 -5.58 4.57
C LEU A 425 22.66 -4.11 4.74
N PRO A 426 22.21 -3.71 5.95
CA PRO A 426 21.83 -2.34 6.21
C PRO A 426 22.96 -1.34 5.91
N GLY A 427 22.62 -0.28 5.18
CA GLY A 427 23.59 0.76 4.79
C GLY A 427 24.59 0.33 3.72
N PHE A 428 24.45 -0.86 3.13
CA PHE A 428 25.29 -1.32 2.04
C PHE A 428 24.83 -0.69 0.72
N SER A 429 25.59 0.30 0.23
CA SER A 429 25.42 0.88 -1.10
C SER A 429 26.77 1.02 -1.80
N THR A 430 26.81 0.67 -3.08
CA THR A 430 27.99 0.83 -3.95
C THR A 430 28.08 2.22 -4.57
N SER A 431 27.06 3.08 -4.44
CA SER A 431 27.06 4.43 -5.00
C SER A 431 27.90 5.40 -4.15
N LYS A 432 28.70 6.25 -4.83
CA LYS A 432 29.61 7.23 -4.19
C LYS A 432 28.96 8.58 -3.88
N ASP A 433 27.79 8.87 -4.46
CA ASP A 433 27.08 10.13 -4.29
C ASP A 433 25.86 9.96 -3.39
N VAL A 434 25.92 10.57 -2.19
CA VAL A 434 24.76 10.77 -1.33
C VAL A 434 24.05 12.03 -1.83
N GLY A 435 23.27 11.91 -2.90
CA GLY A 435 22.47 13.02 -3.43
C GLY A 435 21.35 13.42 -2.47
N GLU A 436 21.21 14.72 -2.19
CA GLU A 436 20.25 15.32 -1.24
C GLU A 436 18.76 15.08 -1.58
N LEU A 437 18.44 14.50 -2.75
CA LEU A 437 17.07 14.13 -3.15
C LEU A 437 16.67 12.70 -2.75
N SER A 438 17.62 11.84 -2.34
CA SER A 438 17.37 10.51 -1.77
C SER A 438 17.17 10.63 -0.26
N GLY A 439 16.00 11.13 0.13
CA GLY A 439 15.59 11.20 1.54
C GLY A 439 15.64 9.82 2.20
N ARG A 440 16.70 9.61 3.00
CA ARG A 440 17.10 8.40 3.74
C ARG A 440 17.67 7.33 2.82
N GLY A 441 18.92 6.91 3.05
CA GLY A 441 19.57 5.85 2.28
C GLY A 441 18.86 4.51 2.46
N VAL A 442 17.86 4.25 1.61
CA VAL A 442 17.10 2.99 1.57
C VAL A 442 17.88 2.04 0.65
N GLY A 443 18.42 0.95 1.20
CA GLY A 443 19.11 -0.08 0.43
C GLY A 443 18.16 -1.20 -0.02
N LEU A 444 18.73 -2.22 -0.66
CA LEU A 444 18.02 -3.46 -0.98
C LEU A 444 17.63 -4.25 0.30
N ASP A 445 18.20 -3.91 1.45
CA ASP A 445 17.83 -4.40 2.78
C ASP A 445 16.35 -4.15 3.11
N VAL A 446 15.83 -2.95 2.83
CA VAL A 446 14.42 -2.61 3.09
C VAL A 446 13.47 -3.41 2.21
N VAL A 447 13.86 -3.64 0.95
CA VAL A 447 13.11 -4.50 0.02
C VAL A 447 13.06 -5.94 0.56
N LYS A 448 14.22 -6.47 0.97
CA LYS A 448 14.32 -7.83 1.53
C LYS A 448 13.46 -7.98 2.79
N ASN A 449 13.60 -7.09 3.75
CA ASN A 449 12.87 -7.15 5.02
C ASN A 449 11.35 -7.07 4.81
N LYS A 450 10.88 -6.18 3.92
CA LYS A 450 9.45 -6.08 3.60
C LYS A 450 8.92 -7.37 2.97
N VAL A 451 9.66 -7.96 2.04
CA VAL A 451 9.24 -9.20 1.36
C VAL A 451 9.27 -10.41 2.31
N GLU A 452 10.28 -10.52 3.17
CA GLU A 452 10.38 -11.57 4.18
C GLU A 452 9.28 -11.44 5.24
N ALA A 453 8.90 -10.22 5.63
CA ALA A 453 7.77 -9.97 6.53
C ALA A 453 6.41 -10.43 5.95
N LEU A 454 6.29 -10.48 4.62
CA LEU A 454 5.13 -11.04 3.92
C LEU A 454 5.17 -12.57 3.80
N GLY A 455 6.22 -13.22 4.34
CA GLY A 455 6.45 -14.65 4.17
C GLY A 455 7.07 -15.02 2.82
N GLY A 456 7.59 -14.04 2.09
CA GLY A 456 8.24 -14.22 0.80
C GLY A 456 9.77 -14.36 0.90
N SER A 457 10.43 -14.39 -0.26
CA SER A 457 11.89 -14.35 -0.36
C SER A 457 12.36 -13.51 -1.54
N VAL A 458 13.58 -12.98 -1.44
CA VAL A 458 14.20 -12.16 -2.49
C VAL A 458 15.47 -12.84 -2.99
N LYS A 459 15.65 -12.88 -4.31
CA LYS A 459 16.89 -13.33 -4.97
C LYS A 459 17.38 -12.26 -5.93
N LEU A 460 18.69 -12.10 -6.01
CA LEU A 460 19.36 -11.13 -6.87
C LEU A 460 20.31 -11.86 -7.82
N TYR A 461 20.09 -11.70 -9.11
CA TYR A 461 20.98 -12.17 -10.17
C TYR A 461 21.51 -10.95 -10.89
N SER A 462 22.82 -10.75 -10.88
CA SER A 462 23.42 -9.62 -11.58
C SER A 462 24.77 -10.02 -12.14
N LYS A 463 25.07 -9.49 -13.32
CA LYS A 463 26.35 -9.68 -13.98
C LYS A 463 26.79 -8.38 -14.63
N LYS A 464 28.06 -8.03 -14.41
CA LYS A 464 28.66 -6.80 -14.91
C LYS A 464 28.45 -6.68 -16.43
N ARG A 465 27.90 -5.55 -16.84
CA ARG A 465 27.50 -5.15 -18.22
C ARG A 465 26.37 -5.94 -18.85
N GLU A 466 25.76 -6.89 -18.16
CA GLU A 466 24.59 -7.63 -18.65
C GLU A 466 23.29 -7.22 -17.94
N GLY A 467 23.41 -6.48 -16.83
CA GLY A 467 22.28 -5.92 -16.10
C GLY A 467 21.99 -6.65 -14.78
N THR A 468 20.82 -6.37 -14.22
CA THR A 468 20.40 -6.88 -12.92
C THR A 468 18.98 -7.41 -12.99
N LYS A 469 18.74 -8.56 -12.36
CA LYS A 469 17.45 -9.20 -12.19
C LYS A 469 17.19 -9.49 -10.72
N VAL A 470 16.11 -8.92 -10.20
CA VAL A 470 15.61 -9.16 -8.86
C VAL A 470 14.35 -10.01 -8.95
N VAL A 471 14.30 -11.10 -8.19
CA VAL A 471 13.18 -12.05 -8.16
C VAL A 471 12.59 -12.06 -6.77
N LEU A 472 11.32 -11.67 -6.67
CA LEU A 472 10.53 -11.70 -5.45
C LEU A 472 9.61 -12.92 -5.52
N SER A 473 9.74 -13.84 -4.57
CA SER A 473 8.84 -14.98 -4.40
C SER A 473 7.87 -14.64 -3.29
N LEU A 474 6.60 -14.44 -3.60
CA LEU A 474 5.57 -14.04 -2.65
C LEU A 474 4.58 -15.19 -2.48
N PRO A 475 4.15 -15.51 -1.25
CA PRO A 475 3.04 -16.43 -1.07
C PRO A 475 1.76 -15.79 -1.64
N PRO A 476 0.78 -16.60 -2.05
CA PRO A 476 -0.46 -16.08 -2.61
C PRO A 476 -1.33 -15.40 -1.54
N SER A 477 -1.06 -15.68 -0.26
CA SER A 477 -1.81 -15.19 0.90
C SER A 477 -0.89 -14.94 2.09
N MET A 478 -1.32 -14.07 3.00
CA MET A 478 -0.64 -13.88 4.29
C MET A 478 -0.49 -15.22 5.02
N ALA A 479 0.70 -15.45 5.58
CA ALA A 479 1.05 -16.74 6.16
C ALA A 479 0.42 -16.96 7.56
N ILE A 480 -0.02 -18.19 7.81
CA ILE A 480 -0.37 -18.67 9.15
C ILE A 480 0.91 -19.19 9.80
N ALA A 481 1.34 -18.56 10.90
CA ALA A 481 2.51 -18.97 11.65
C ALA A 481 2.14 -19.63 12.97
N LYS A 482 2.92 -20.64 13.33
CA LYS A 482 2.87 -21.29 14.64
C LYS A 482 3.67 -20.50 15.65
N VAL A 483 3.02 -20.03 16.70
CA VAL A 483 3.67 -19.21 17.73
C VAL A 483 3.38 -19.72 19.14
N LEU A 484 4.30 -19.42 20.04
CA LEU A 484 4.11 -19.49 21.48
C LEU A 484 3.69 -18.12 22.00
N ILE A 485 2.58 -18.05 22.74
CA ILE A 485 2.16 -16.83 23.42
C ILE A 485 2.84 -16.79 24.79
N ALA A 486 3.70 -15.80 24.98
CA ALA A 486 4.40 -15.52 26.22
C ALA A 486 3.86 -14.25 26.89
N ASP A 487 3.79 -14.27 28.22
CA ASP A 487 3.51 -13.11 29.04
C ASP A 487 4.83 -12.44 29.42
N VAL A 488 4.93 -11.15 29.12
CA VAL A 488 6.09 -10.31 29.44
C VAL A 488 5.55 -9.04 30.09
N SER A 489 5.73 -8.94 31.41
CA SER A 489 5.31 -7.81 32.23
C SER A 489 3.81 -7.49 32.11
N GLY A 490 2.97 -8.52 31.96
CA GLY A 490 1.51 -8.40 31.84
C GLY A 490 1.01 -8.15 30.41
N GLU A 491 1.91 -8.04 29.43
CA GLU A 491 1.59 -7.94 28.01
C GLU A 491 1.87 -9.26 27.30
N ARG A 492 1.12 -9.53 26.22
CA ARG A 492 1.25 -10.77 25.44
C ARG A 492 2.11 -10.56 24.21
N TYR A 493 3.09 -11.43 24.02
CA TYR A 493 3.95 -11.48 22.85
C TYR A 493 3.88 -12.86 22.20
N ALA A 494 3.98 -12.91 20.89
CA ALA A 494 4.04 -14.14 20.11
C ALA A 494 5.50 -14.41 19.71
N ILE A 495 6.00 -15.61 19.96
CA ILE A 495 7.35 -16.04 19.55
C ILE A 495 7.19 -17.20 18.57
N PRO A 496 7.73 -17.12 17.34
CA PRO A 496 7.61 -18.21 16.37
C PRO A 496 8.15 -19.53 16.91
N LEU A 497 7.37 -20.60 16.79
CA LEU A 497 7.74 -21.91 17.33
C LEU A 497 8.96 -22.52 16.61
N ASN A 498 9.21 -22.14 15.35
CA ASN A 498 10.35 -22.63 14.58
C ASN A 498 11.69 -22.16 15.17
N ASP A 499 11.69 -21.04 15.89
CA ASP A 499 12.89 -20.46 16.48
C ASP A 499 13.12 -20.94 17.92
N ILE A 500 12.16 -21.69 18.50
CA ILE A 500 12.21 -22.19 19.88
C ILE A 500 12.77 -23.62 19.90
N LEU A 501 13.93 -23.78 20.54
CA LEU A 501 14.56 -25.08 20.77
C LEU A 501 13.96 -25.83 21.97
N GLU A 502 13.83 -25.13 23.11
CA GLU A 502 13.38 -25.71 24.37
C GLU A 502 12.81 -24.62 25.30
N ILE A 503 11.90 -24.98 26.20
CA ILE A 503 11.33 -24.08 27.21
C ILE A 503 11.56 -24.71 28.58
N THR A 504 12.09 -23.95 29.53
CA THR A 504 12.35 -24.44 30.89
C THR A 504 12.00 -23.42 31.95
N ARG A 505 11.69 -23.86 33.16
CA ARG A 505 11.55 -22.97 34.31
C ARG A 505 12.92 -22.61 34.84
N ILE A 506 13.15 -21.33 35.12
CA ILE A 506 14.46 -20.84 35.55
C ILE A 506 14.91 -21.46 36.88
N GLU A 507 13.95 -21.69 37.78
CA GLU A 507 14.18 -22.34 39.08
C GLU A 507 14.65 -23.80 38.92
N ASP A 508 14.07 -24.54 37.97
CA ASP A 508 14.41 -25.94 37.69
C ASP A 508 15.77 -26.06 36.98
N ALA A 509 16.09 -25.11 36.11
CA ALA A 509 17.32 -25.08 35.33
C ALA A 509 18.55 -24.58 36.12
N GLY A 510 18.35 -24.02 37.33
CA GLY A 510 19.43 -23.64 38.24
C GLY A 510 20.36 -22.55 37.70
N ALA A 511 19.80 -21.40 37.35
CA ALA A 511 20.55 -20.26 36.80
C ALA A 511 21.73 -19.81 37.68
N LYS A 512 22.88 -19.59 37.04
CA LYS A 512 24.13 -19.15 37.69
C LYS A 512 24.53 -17.77 37.19
N THR A 513 25.38 -17.08 37.96
CA THR A 513 25.99 -15.82 37.52
C THR A 513 27.45 -16.08 37.13
N LEU A 514 27.83 -15.72 35.92
CA LEU A 514 29.19 -15.82 35.40
C LEU A 514 29.59 -14.48 34.78
N TYR A 515 30.72 -13.90 35.20
CA TYR A 515 31.20 -12.58 34.73
C TYR A 515 30.11 -11.49 34.70
N ARG A 516 29.30 -11.41 35.77
CA ARG A 516 28.14 -10.51 35.94
C ARG A 516 26.91 -10.79 35.06
N ARG A 517 26.95 -11.79 34.19
CA ARG A 517 25.79 -12.22 33.40
C ARG A 517 25.12 -13.44 34.02
N ARG A 518 23.79 -13.49 33.92
CA ARG A 518 23.02 -14.68 34.28
C ARG A 518 23.09 -15.66 33.12
N VAL A 519 23.35 -16.93 33.44
CA VAL A 519 23.49 -18.01 32.46
C VAL A 519 22.77 -19.26 32.94
N LEU A 520 22.25 -20.03 32.00
CA LEU A 520 21.80 -21.41 32.20
C LEU A 520 22.87 -22.37 31.71
N ASN A 521 23.01 -23.51 32.40
CA ASN A 521 23.79 -24.62 31.89
C ASN A 521 22.82 -25.72 31.44
N ILE A 522 22.65 -25.85 30.13
CA ILE A 522 21.76 -26.84 29.53
C ILE A 522 22.62 -27.83 28.77
N ARG A 523 22.63 -29.09 29.25
CA ARG A 523 23.38 -30.21 28.66
C ARG A 523 24.88 -29.89 28.43
N GLY A 524 25.48 -29.08 29.31
CA GLY A 524 26.89 -28.71 29.24
C GLY A 524 27.19 -27.45 28.42
N LYS A 525 26.20 -26.86 27.74
CA LYS A 525 26.31 -25.56 27.06
C LYS A 525 25.92 -24.43 28.00
N VAL A 526 26.72 -23.37 28.03
CA VAL A 526 26.45 -22.15 28.80
C VAL A 526 25.64 -21.20 27.92
N ILE A 527 24.39 -20.97 28.26
CA ILE A 527 23.44 -20.16 27.48
C ILE A 527 23.16 -18.87 28.26
N PRO A 528 23.34 -17.67 27.68
CA PRO A 528 23.04 -16.42 28.35
C PRO A 528 21.53 -16.23 28.55
N LEU A 529 21.16 -15.79 29.76
CA LEU A 529 19.79 -15.39 30.09
C LEU A 529 19.60 -13.91 29.75
N ILE A 530 18.61 -13.63 28.92
CA ILE A 530 18.31 -12.30 28.41
C ILE A 530 16.85 -11.98 28.78
N PRO A 531 16.59 -11.04 29.71
CA PRO A 531 15.24 -10.62 30.01
C PRO A 531 14.57 -9.99 28.80
N LEU A 532 13.52 -10.62 28.28
CA LEU A 532 12.81 -10.09 27.11
C LEU A 532 12.21 -8.71 27.41
N SER A 533 11.78 -8.50 28.66
CA SER A 533 11.34 -7.18 29.13
C SER A 533 12.44 -6.12 29.11
N GLU A 534 13.72 -6.45 29.20
CA GLU A 534 14.83 -5.49 29.07
C GLU A 534 15.19 -5.21 27.61
N VAL A 535 15.15 -6.23 26.75
CA VAL A 535 15.41 -6.07 25.32
C VAL A 535 14.35 -5.17 24.68
N LEU A 536 13.09 -5.35 25.05
CA LEU A 536 11.97 -4.52 24.56
C LEU A 536 11.95 -3.11 25.17
N LYS A 537 12.64 -2.86 26.29
CA LYS A 537 12.65 -1.57 27.01
C LYS A 537 13.35 -0.43 26.27
N ASN A 538 13.93 -0.66 25.08
CA ASN A 538 14.74 0.38 24.42
C ASN A 538 13.98 1.33 23.48
N ARG A 539 12.65 1.22 23.26
CA ARG A 539 11.86 2.28 22.62
C ARG A 539 10.41 2.35 23.14
N ARG A 540 10.18 3.29 24.07
CA ARG A 540 8.93 4.05 24.32
C ARG A 540 7.60 3.35 24.64
N PHE A 541 7.50 2.03 24.76
CA PHE A 541 6.25 1.40 25.20
C PHE A 541 6.35 0.76 26.60
N LEU A 542 5.68 1.46 27.52
CA LEU A 542 5.10 1.03 28.79
C LEU A 542 6.04 0.75 29.98
N ASN A 543 5.46 1.10 31.12
CA ASN A 543 6.09 1.46 32.37
C ASN A 543 5.82 0.32 33.38
N ILE A 544 6.78 0.08 34.29
CA ILE A 544 6.66 -0.65 35.58
C ILE A 544 6.84 -2.20 35.55
N PHE A 545 7.95 -2.70 36.13
CA PHE A 545 8.04 -3.62 37.30
C PHE A 545 9.40 -4.36 37.40
N ASN A 546 9.70 -4.80 38.62
CA ASN A 546 11.00 -5.13 39.23
C ASN A 546 11.60 -6.46 38.73
N LEU A 547 12.91 -6.50 38.45
CA LEU A 547 13.63 -7.69 37.96
C LEU A 547 14.06 -8.69 39.05
N ASN A 548 13.68 -8.46 40.31
CA ASN A 548 14.25 -9.19 41.45
C ASN A 548 13.48 -10.45 41.91
N ASP A 549 12.39 -10.86 41.23
CA ASP A 549 11.70 -12.12 41.55
C ASP A 549 11.66 -13.04 40.32
N GLU A 550 12.55 -14.03 40.29
CA GLU A 550 12.65 -15.02 39.21
C GLU A 550 11.79 -16.26 39.47
N LYS A 551 11.12 -16.33 40.62
CA LYS A 551 10.24 -17.44 40.96
C LYS A 551 9.07 -17.49 39.99
N GLY A 552 8.87 -18.66 39.39
CA GLY A 552 7.80 -18.88 38.42
C GLY A 552 8.05 -18.33 37.01
N ARG A 553 9.23 -17.77 36.72
CA ARG A 553 9.60 -17.31 35.37
C ARG A 553 10.11 -18.45 34.49
N TYR A 554 9.96 -18.27 33.18
CA TYR A 554 10.38 -19.23 32.16
C TYR A 554 11.54 -18.68 31.32
N ALA A 555 12.41 -19.58 30.89
CA ALA A 555 13.46 -19.35 29.90
C ALA A 555 13.09 -20.09 28.61
N ILE A 556 12.90 -19.32 27.53
CA ILE A 556 12.67 -19.83 26.18
C ILE A 556 14.01 -19.82 25.46
N ILE A 557 14.52 -21.00 25.14
CA ILE A 557 15.81 -21.18 24.47
C ILE A 557 15.57 -21.10 22.98
N VAL A 558 16.27 -20.18 22.33
CA VAL A 558 16.10 -19.86 20.91
C VAL A 558 17.45 -19.81 20.22
N GLU A 559 17.45 -20.13 18.93
CA GLU A 559 18.64 -20.12 18.07
C GLU A 559 18.51 -19.01 17.04
N ARG A 560 19.57 -18.23 16.88
CA ARG A 560 19.66 -17.14 15.89
C ARG A 560 20.35 -17.64 14.62
N ASP A 561 20.20 -16.90 13.53
CA ASP A 561 20.80 -17.22 12.22
C ASP A 561 22.33 -17.35 12.24
N ASP A 562 23.01 -16.77 13.23
CA ASP A 562 24.46 -16.86 13.45
C ASP A 562 24.89 -18.06 14.31
N GLU A 563 23.99 -19.04 14.51
CA GLU A 563 24.14 -20.20 15.40
C GLU A 563 24.32 -19.81 16.90
N GLU A 564 24.05 -18.55 17.26
CA GLU A 564 24.06 -18.12 18.67
C GLU A 564 22.80 -18.61 19.38
N THR A 565 22.97 -19.40 20.45
CA THR A 565 21.86 -19.84 21.31
C THR A 565 21.71 -18.90 22.50
N ILE A 566 20.51 -18.34 22.69
CA ILE A 566 20.18 -17.46 23.82
C ILE A 566 18.94 -17.97 24.57
N ALA A 567 18.76 -17.54 25.82
CA ALA A 567 17.57 -17.85 26.61
C ALA A 567 16.79 -16.58 26.95
N LEU A 568 15.63 -16.39 26.30
CA LEU A 568 14.72 -15.27 26.57
C LEU A 568 13.93 -15.52 27.84
N VAL A 569 14.03 -14.62 28.81
CA VAL A 569 13.28 -14.71 30.08
C VAL A 569 11.93 -14.01 29.95
N VAL A 570 10.87 -14.75 30.26
CA VAL A 570 9.47 -14.31 30.23
C VAL A 570 8.78 -14.61 31.56
N ASP A 571 7.73 -13.86 31.88
CA ASP A 571 6.99 -14.01 33.14
C ASP A 571 6.08 -15.23 33.11
N GLY A 572 5.53 -15.58 31.94
CA GLY A 572 4.69 -16.75 31.76
C GLY A 572 4.70 -17.28 30.34
N VAL A 573 4.39 -18.56 30.21
CA VAL A 573 4.10 -19.20 28.91
C VAL A 573 2.63 -19.60 28.95
N LEU A 574 1.82 -19.04 28.07
CA LEU A 574 0.37 -19.17 28.10
C LEU A 574 -0.10 -20.37 27.29
N ASP A 575 0.04 -20.30 25.97
CA ASP A 575 -0.37 -21.36 25.05
C ASP A 575 0.38 -21.28 23.71
N GLN A 576 0.21 -22.30 22.88
CA GLN A 576 0.64 -22.31 21.49
C GLN A 576 -0.58 -22.04 20.60
N ARG A 577 -0.42 -21.21 19.58
CA ARG A 577 -1.48 -20.86 18.64
C ARG A 577 -0.94 -20.78 17.22
N ASP A 578 -1.75 -21.19 16.25
CA ASP A 578 -1.54 -20.73 14.89
C ASP A 578 -2.12 -19.31 14.80
N ILE A 579 -1.40 -18.36 14.22
CA ILE A 579 -1.84 -16.96 14.08
C ILE A 579 -1.62 -16.48 12.65
N LEU A 580 -2.47 -15.57 12.19
CA LEU A 580 -2.24 -14.86 10.94
C LEU A 580 -1.20 -13.76 11.19
N ILE A 581 -0.06 -13.81 10.52
CA ILE A 581 0.93 -12.73 10.59
C ILE A 581 0.44 -11.57 9.74
N LYS A 582 0.30 -10.40 10.36
CA LYS A 582 0.13 -9.13 9.67
C LYS A 582 1.44 -8.36 9.73
N PRO A 583 1.97 -7.87 8.60
CA PRO A 583 3.14 -7.02 8.60
C PRO A 583 2.84 -5.73 9.37
N LEU A 584 3.90 -5.12 9.90
CA LEU A 584 3.78 -3.83 10.56
C LEU A 584 3.64 -2.73 9.51
N ASP A 585 2.71 -1.80 9.74
CA ASP A 585 2.55 -0.61 8.90
C ASP A 585 3.84 0.24 8.88
N ARG A 586 4.00 1.10 7.87
CA ARG A 586 5.21 1.90 7.59
C ARG A 586 5.73 2.73 8.77
N PHE A 587 4.86 3.11 9.70
CA PHE A 587 5.26 3.84 10.92
C PHE A 587 5.93 2.95 11.98
N LEU A 588 5.71 1.63 11.89
CA LEU A 588 6.17 0.61 12.82
C LEU A 588 7.17 -0.36 12.20
N SER A 589 7.40 -0.31 10.88
CA SER A 589 8.32 -1.20 10.16
C SER A 589 9.77 -1.13 10.65
N ASP A 590 10.19 0.00 11.23
CA ASP A 590 11.54 0.20 11.77
C ASP A 590 11.68 -0.29 13.23
N THR A 591 10.67 -1.00 13.76
CA THR A 591 10.67 -1.48 15.14
C THR A 591 11.54 -2.73 15.25
N ILE A 592 12.78 -2.52 15.68
CA ILE A 592 13.77 -3.57 15.93
C ILE A 592 13.21 -4.63 16.91
N GLY A 593 13.36 -5.91 16.57
CA GLY A 593 12.93 -7.04 17.40
C GLY A 593 11.47 -7.47 17.20
N ILE A 594 10.72 -6.85 16.28
CA ILE A 594 9.33 -7.19 15.99
C ILE A 594 9.19 -7.53 14.50
N GLY A 595 8.79 -8.77 14.20
CA GLY A 595 8.61 -9.27 12.84
C GLY A 595 7.19 -9.09 12.28
N GLY A 596 6.23 -8.72 13.12
CA GLY A 596 4.83 -8.54 12.71
C GLY A 596 3.88 -8.35 13.88
N MET A 597 2.59 -8.34 13.59
CA MET A 597 1.53 -8.31 14.58
C MET A 597 0.40 -9.28 14.21
N THR A 598 -0.44 -9.61 15.19
CA THR A 598 -1.69 -10.31 14.97
C THR A 598 -2.76 -9.78 15.91
N ILE A 599 -4.02 -10.11 15.63
CA ILE A 599 -5.14 -9.81 16.53
C ILE A 599 -5.68 -11.15 17.01
N LEU A 600 -5.62 -11.38 18.32
CA LEU A 600 -6.22 -12.57 18.92
C LEU A 600 -7.76 -12.46 18.94
N GLY A 601 -8.46 -13.58 19.05
CA GLY A 601 -9.94 -13.60 19.08
C GLY A 601 -10.60 -12.80 20.23
N ASP A 602 -9.84 -12.35 21.23
CA ASP A 602 -10.29 -11.40 22.25
C ASP A 602 -10.14 -9.92 21.83
N GLY A 603 -9.75 -9.67 20.59
CA GLY A 603 -9.51 -8.35 20.02
C GLY A 603 -8.18 -7.71 20.42
N LYS A 604 -7.35 -8.39 21.22
CA LYS A 604 -6.06 -7.84 21.64
C LYS A 604 -5.02 -7.99 20.53
N VAL A 605 -4.30 -6.91 20.28
CA VAL A 605 -3.12 -6.90 19.40
C VAL A 605 -1.97 -7.59 20.12
N VAL A 606 -1.31 -8.52 19.43
CA VAL A 606 -0.11 -9.22 19.91
C VAL A 606 1.00 -9.01 18.90
N LEU A 607 2.16 -8.57 19.40
CA LEU A 607 3.35 -8.40 18.57
C LEU A 607 4.11 -9.71 18.46
N ILE A 608 4.62 -9.98 17.26
CA ILE A 608 5.40 -11.16 16.94
C ILE A 608 6.88 -10.79 17.05
N ILE A 609 7.59 -11.46 17.94
CA ILE A 609 9.02 -11.26 18.17
C ILE A 609 9.79 -11.83 16.99
N ASP A 610 10.67 -11.02 16.40
CA ASP A 610 11.69 -11.47 15.46
C ASP A 610 13.00 -11.67 16.23
N ILE A 611 13.40 -12.93 16.39
CA ILE A 611 14.54 -13.32 17.23
C ILE A 611 15.86 -12.85 16.61
N ASN A 612 15.94 -12.80 15.29
CA ASN A 612 17.16 -12.44 14.58
C ASN A 612 17.44 -10.94 14.68
N SER A 613 16.40 -10.09 14.71
CA SER A 613 16.56 -8.64 14.85
C SER A 613 16.61 -8.14 16.31
N LEU A 614 16.53 -9.00 17.33
CA LEU A 614 16.59 -8.54 18.73
C LEU A 614 17.93 -7.83 19.05
N PRO A 615 17.91 -6.61 19.61
CA PRO A 615 19.11 -5.85 19.92
C PRO A 615 19.72 -6.32 21.25
N LEU A 616 20.69 -7.22 21.17
CA LEU A 616 21.34 -7.79 22.36
C LEU A 616 22.50 -6.93 22.91
N ASP A 617 22.92 -5.92 22.14
CA ASP A 617 24.12 -5.10 22.41
C ASP A 617 24.06 -4.24 23.69
N GLY A 618 22.86 -4.01 24.24
CA GLY A 618 22.66 -3.29 25.50
C GLY A 618 22.91 -4.14 26.76
N VAL A 619 22.90 -5.47 26.64
CA VAL A 619 23.17 -6.42 27.74
C VAL A 619 24.67 -6.80 27.76
N SER A 620 25.42 -6.34 26.75
CA SER A 620 26.82 -6.67 26.56
C SER A 620 27.79 -5.87 27.43
N ASN A 621 27.42 -4.65 27.83
CA ASN A 621 28.32 -3.63 28.40
C ASN A 621 27.89 -3.02 29.75
N ALA A 622 27.03 -3.68 30.53
CA ALA A 622 26.65 -3.24 31.89
C ALA A 622 27.12 -4.21 32.99
#